data_AF-X1CED0-F1
#
_entry.id   AF-X1CED0-F1
#
_cell.length_a   1.000
_cell.length_b   1.000
_cell.length_c   1.000
_cell.angle_alpha   90.00
_cell.angle_beta   90.00
_cell.angle_gamma   90.00
#
_symmetry.space_group_name_H-M   'P 1'
#
loop_
_entity.id
_entity.type
_entity.pdbx_description
1 polymer ?
#
loop_
_entity_poly.entity_id
_entity_poly.type
_entity_poly.pdbx_seq_one_letter_code
_entity_poly.pdbx_strand_id
1 'polypeptide(L)'
;MVEKINTITDVVCPFCGTLCDDLEVDVDIKENKVIEVRNGCQIGAKKYFASNPSDHRYEKPLIKDNGSFKEVSWDEALNKAADILVKAKRPLLYGFSSTECEAQGKGV
;
A
#
# COMPACT_ATOMS: atom_id res chain seq x y z
N MET A 1 30.03 8.20 4.47
CA MET A 1 29.43 7.61 3.26
C MET A 1 28.33 8.58 2.85
N VAL A 2 28.39 9.15 1.65
CA VAL A 2 27.37 10.12 1.21
C VAL A 2 26.15 9.33 0.77
N GLU A 3 25.08 9.38 1.56
CA GLU A 3 23.78 8.83 1.16
C GLU A 3 23.35 9.56 -0.12
N LYS A 4 23.04 8.81 -1.17
CA LYS A 4 22.56 9.39 -2.42
C LYS A 4 21.07 9.66 -2.25
N ILE A 5 20.78 10.84 -1.73
CA ILE A 5 19.41 11.28 -1.42
C ILE A 5 18.78 11.87 -2.68
N ASN A 6 17.53 11.49 -2.95
CA ASN A 6 16.67 12.16 -3.91
C ASN A 6 15.47 12.78 -3.19
N THR A 7 15.27 14.08 -3.34
CA THR A 7 14.08 14.78 -2.84
C THR A 7 13.02 14.80 -3.93
N ILE A 8 11.83 14.30 -3.60
CA ILE A 8 10.65 14.37 -4.47
C ILE A 8 9.73 15.44 -3.88
N THR A 9 9.39 16.45 -4.67
CA THR A 9 8.52 17.58 -4.28
C THR A 9 7.10 17.37 -4.77
N ASP A 10 6.18 18.21 -4.28
CA ASP A 10 4.78 18.25 -4.72
C ASP A 10 4.07 16.89 -4.57
N VAL A 11 4.44 16.16 -3.50
CA VAL A 11 3.92 14.81 -3.23
C VAL A 11 2.58 14.93 -2.51
N VAL A 12 1.57 14.21 -3.01
CA VAL A 12 0.24 14.17 -2.41
C VAL A 12 0.17 13.16 -1.25
N CYS A 13 -0.26 13.63 -0.08
CA CYS A 13 -0.44 12.85 1.13
C CYS A 13 -1.66 11.92 1.07
N PRO A 14 -1.50 10.58 1.15
CA PRO A 14 -2.59 9.61 0.97
C PRO A 14 -3.26 9.19 2.30
N PHE A 15 -3.41 10.11 3.25
CA PHE A 15 -3.91 9.77 4.59
C PHE A 15 -5.37 10.20 4.82
N CYS A 16 -5.63 11.49 4.99
CA CYS A 16 -6.96 12.02 5.27
C CYS A 16 -7.54 12.78 4.07
N GLY A 17 -8.80 13.18 4.17
CA GLY A 17 -9.50 13.92 3.11
C GLY A 17 -8.98 15.34 2.86
N THR A 18 -8.01 15.85 3.64
CA THR A 18 -7.38 17.15 3.36
C THR A 18 -6.53 17.11 2.10
N LEU A 19 -5.92 15.95 1.80
CA LEU A 19 -5.14 15.73 0.58
C LEU A 19 -4.05 16.80 0.32
N CYS A 20 -3.24 17.11 1.34
CA CYS A 20 -2.10 18.03 1.17
C CYS A 20 -1.22 17.56 0.00
N ASP A 21 -0.86 18.47 -0.90
CA ASP A 21 -0.16 18.21 -2.16
C ASP A 21 1.23 18.85 -2.23
N ASP A 22 1.76 19.32 -1.10
CA ASP A 22 2.99 20.08 -0.97
C ASP A 22 4.09 19.34 -0.17
N LEU A 23 3.99 18.02 -0.01
CA LEU A 23 5.00 17.27 0.73
C LEU A 23 6.31 17.20 -0.06
N GLU A 24 7.42 17.32 0.68
CA GLU A 24 8.74 16.95 0.19
C GLU A 24 9.18 15.65 0.88
N VAL A 25 9.55 14.66 0.08
CA VAL A 25 9.94 13.33 0.56
C VAL A 25 11.36 13.03 0.11
N ASP A 26 12.26 12.84 1.07
CA ASP A 26 13.62 12.40 0.79
C ASP A 26 13.68 10.88 0.80
N VAL A 27 14.27 10.33 -0.26
CA VAL A 27 14.45 8.89 -0.45
C VAL A 27 15.94 8.58 -0.57
N ASP A 28 16.43 7.62 0.21
CA ASP A 28 17.72 7.00 -0.03
C ASP A 28 17.58 6.09 -1.27
N ILE A 29 18.25 6.47 -2.37
CA ILE A 29 18.15 5.75 -3.65
C ILE A 29 18.78 4.35 -3.57
N LYS A 30 19.81 4.17 -2.74
CA LYS A 30 20.52 2.90 -2.65
C LYS A 30 19.70 1.89 -1.85
N GLU A 31 19.11 2.34 -0.74
CA GLU A 31 18.31 1.49 0.15
C GLU A 31 16.83 1.44 -0.26
N ASN A 32 16.40 2.33 -1.16
CA ASN A 32 15.02 2.53 -1.59
C ASN A 32 14.07 2.76 -0.40
N LYS A 33 14.44 3.68 0.50
CA LYS A 33 13.73 3.97 1.75
C LYS A 33 13.41 5.46 1.87
N VAL A 34 12.24 5.76 2.40
CA VAL A 34 11.88 7.13 2.84
C VAL A 34 12.66 7.43 4.12
N ILE A 35 13.40 8.54 4.12
CA ILE A 35 14.24 8.95 5.25
C ILE A 35 13.78 10.25 5.91
N GLU A 36 13.08 11.13 5.18
CA GLU A 36 12.52 12.38 5.71
C GLU A 36 11.23 12.74 4.97
N VAL A 37 10.28 13.36 5.69
CA VAL A 37 9.03 13.89 5.11
C VAL A 37 8.76 15.27 5.70
N ARG A 38 8.84 16.31 4.86
CA ARG A 38 8.54 17.70 5.23
C ARG A 38 7.12 18.08 4.80
N ASN A 39 6.58 19.13 5.41
CA ASN A 39 5.22 19.68 5.23
C ASN A 39 4.06 18.74 5.64
N GLY A 40 4.29 17.44 5.79
CA GLY A 40 3.31 16.49 6.32
C GLY A 40 3.10 16.63 7.84
N CYS A 41 1.86 16.50 8.29
CA CYS A 41 1.57 16.33 9.72
C CYS A 41 2.14 14.98 10.23
N GLN A 42 2.20 14.79 11.56
CA GLN A 42 2.76 13.57 12.15
C GLN A 42 2.11 12.27 11.64
N ILE A 43 0.83 12.31 11.26
CA ILE A 43 0.12 11.14 10.75
C ILE A 43 0.46 10.89 9.29
N GLY A 44 0.49 11.94 8.47
CA GLY A 44 0.91 11.87 7.06
C GLY A 44 2.34 11.38 6.93
N ALA A 45 3.28 11.97 7.69
CA ALA A 45 4.68 11.54 7.69
C ALA A 45 4.84 10.05 8.08
N LYS A 46 4.14 9.60 9.14
CA LYS A 46 4.16 8.18 9.55
C LYS A 46 3.64 7.23 8.46
N LYS A 47 2.69 7.64 7.62
CA LYS A 47 2.18 6.82 6.52
C LYS A 47 3.27 6.51 5.49
N TYR A 48 4.14 7.47 5.18
CA TYR A 48 5.30 7.25 4.31
C TYR A 48 6.38 6.42 4.99
N PHE A 49 6.72 6.69 6.26
CA PHE A 49 7.70 5.85 6.96
C PHE A 49 7.25 4.39 7.06
N ALA A 50 5.95 4.12 7.16
CA ALA A 50 5.39 2.77 7.11
C ALA A 50 5.50 2.07 5.73
N SER A 51 5.95 2.76 4.68
CA SER A 51 6.30 2.12 3.40
C SER A 51 7.68 1.46 3.44
N ASN A 52 8.54 1.82 4.39
CA ASN A 52 9.84 1.19 4.54
C ASN A 52 9.70 -0.30 4.90
N PRO A 53 10.71 -1.13 4.57
CA PRO A 53 10.70 -2.56 4.89
C PRO A 53 10.44 -2.80 6.38
N SER A 54 9.54 -3.74 6.69
CA SER A 54 9.28 -4.22 8.04
C SER A 54 8.67 -5.61 8.00
N ASP A 55 8.80 -6.36 9.08
CA ASP A 55 8.20 -7.70 9.22
C ASP A 55 6.66 -7.71 9.15
N HIS A 56 6.03 -6.52 9.21
CA HIS A 56 4.59 -6.35 9.12
C HIS A 56 4.11 -5.99 7.71
N ARG A 57 5.01 -5.90 6.71
CA ARG A 57 4.68 -5.64 5.32
C ARG A 57 4.74 -6.94 4.52
N TYR A 58 3.56 -7.47 4.17
CA TYR A 58 3.48 -8.67 3.35
C TYR A 58 4.01 -8.42 1.93
N GLU A 59 4.99 -9.24 1.52
CA GLU A 59 5.57 -9.19 0.17
C GLU A 59 4.95 -10.19 -0.79
N LYS A 60 4.22 -11.17 -0.27
CA LYS A 60 3.53 -12.21 -1.06
C LYS A 60 2.09 -12.43 -0.60
N PRO A 61 1.20 -12.85 -1.51
CA PRO A 61 -0.13 -13.30 -1.15
C PRO A 61 -0.10 -14.50 -0.21
N LEU A 62 -1.11 -14.59 0.66
CA LEU A 62 -1.25 -15.67 1.63
C LEU A 62 -2.60 -16.35 1.47
N ILE A 63 -2.62 -17.68 1.52
CA ILE A 63 -3.86 -18.47 1.64
C ILE A 63 -3.86 -19.20 2.98
N LYS A 64 -5.00 -19.19 3.66
CA LYS A 64 -5.19 -19.93 4.90
C LYS A 64 -5.54 -21.39 4.59
N ASP A 65 -4.73 -22.30 5.10
CA ASP A 65 -4.89 -23.74 4.99
C ASP A 65 -4.71 -24.40 6.36
N ASN A 66 -5.69 -25.19 6.79
CA ASN A 66 -5.72 -25.91 8.08
C ASN A 66 -5.33 -25.05 9.30
N GLY A 67 -5.80 -23.79 9.34
CA GLY A 67 -5.55 -22.87 10.45
C GLY A 67 -4.28 -22.04 10.33
N SER A 68 -3.39 -22.37 9.39
CA SER A 68 -2.12 -21.65 9.15
C SER A 68 -2.16 -20.87 7.82
N PHE A 69 -1.37 -19.81 7.70
CA PHE A 69 -1.19 -19.09 6.42
C PHE A 69 0.04 -19.62 5.69
N LYS A 70 -0.09 -19.78 4.37
CA LYS A 70 1.00 -20.19 3.47
C LYS A 70 1.17 -19.13 2.38
N GLU A 71 2.41 -18.81 2.06
CA GLU A 71 2.75 -17.98 0.89
C GLU A 71 2.41 -18.72 -0.40
N VAL A 72 1.80 -18.01 -1.35
CA VAL A 72 1.40 -18.54 -2.66
C VAL A 72 1.75 -17.55 -3.77
N SER A 73 1.62 -17.99 -5.04
CA SER A 73 1.76 -17.09 -6.18
C SER A 73 0.55 -16.15 -6.33
N TRP A 74 0.73 -15.07 -7.08
CA TRP A 74 -0.37 -14.18 -7.44
C TRP A 74 -1.46 -14.91 -8.24
N ASP A 75 -1.09 -15.76 -9.20
CA ASP A 75 -2.07 -16.51 -9.99
C ASP A 75 -2.94 -17.43 -9.11
N GLU A 76 -2.34 -18.11 -8.14
CA GLU A 76 -3.09 -18.97 -7.21
C GLU A 76 -4.05 -18.16 -6.34
N ALA A 77 -3.57 -17.05 -5.76
CA ALA A 77 -4.38 -16.17 -4.92
C ALA A 77 -5.55 -15.53 -5.70
N LEU A 78 -5.29 -15.03 -6.91
CA LEU A 78 -6.30 -14.41 -7.77
C LEU A 78 -7.35 -15.43 -8.24
N ASN A 79 -6.92 -16.62 -8.67
CA ASN A 79 -7.85 -17.69 -9.06
C ASN A 79 -8.74 -18.10 -7.89
N LYS A 80 -8.19 -18.20 -6.67
CA LYS A 80 -8.95 -18.54 -5.48
C LYS A 80 -9.96 -17.45 -5.12
N ALA A 81 -9.57 -16.18 -5.18
CA ALA A 81 -10.45 -15.05 -4.92
C ALA A 81 -11.60 -14.98 -5.94
N ALA A 82 -11.30 -15.14 -7.23
CA ALA A 82 -12.29 -15.18 -8.31
C ALA A 82 -13.29 -16.34 -8.12
N ASP A 83 -12.80 -17.54 -7.78
CA ASP A 83 -13.65 -18.71 -7.53
C ASP A 83 -14.66 -18.47 -6.40
N ILE A 84 -14.23 -17.82 -5.30
CA ILE A 84 -15.11 -17.45 -4.19
C ILE A 84 -16.18 -16.47 -4.65
N LEU A 85 -15.80 -15.41 -5.38
CA LEU A 85 -16.71 -14.36 -5.82
C LEU A 85 -17.73 -14.89 -6.84
N VAL A 86 -17.31 -15.68 -7.82
CA VAL A 86 -18.20 -16.26 -8.86
C VAL A 86 -19.21 -17.23 -8.25
N LYS A 87 -18.86 -17.95 -7.19
CA LYS A 87 -19.76 -18.88 -6.50
C LYS A 87 -20.67 -18.20 -5.47
N ALA A 88 -20.41 -16.95 -5.10
CA ALA A 88 -21.17 -16.24 -4.08
C ALA A 88 -22.55 -15.84 -4.58
N LYS A 89 -23.61 -16.11 -3.79
CA LYS A 89 -24.99 -15.68 -4.12
C LYS A 89 -25.26 -14.21 -3.77
N ARG A 90 -24.52 -13.65 -2.81
CA ARG A 90 -24.66 -12.28 -2.29
C ARG A 90 -23.29 -11.76 -1.84
N PRO A 91 -22.37 -11.47 -2.78
CA PRO A 91 -21.05 -10.94 -2.44
C PRO A 91 -21.16 -9.52 -1.87
N LEU A 92 -20.31 -9.20 -0.89
CA LEU A 92 -20.09 -7.84 -0.40
C LEU A 92 -18.66 -7.45 -0.74
N LEU A 93 -18.49 -6.36 -1.48
CA LEU A 93 -17.19 -5.71 -1.70
C LEU A 93 -17.14 -4.47 -0.80
N TYR A 94 -16.17 -4.42 0.11
CA TYR A 94 -16.07 -3.39 1.15
C TYR A 94 -14.68 -2.76 1.19
N GLY A 95 -14.59 -1.47 1.55
CA GLY A 95 -13.34 -0.75 1.76
C GLY A 95 -13.24 0.50 0.89
N PHE A 96 -12.43 0.46 -0.16
CA PHE A 96 -12.24 1.47 -1.21
C PHE A 96 -11.71 2.87 -0.81
N SER A 97 -11.94 3.36 0.40
CA SER A 97 -11.61 4.75 0.77
C SER A 97 -10.12 5.12 0.79
N SER A 98 -9.22 4.14 0.67
CA SER A 98 -7.76 4.35 0.66
C SER A 98 -7.09 3.67 -0.54
N THR A 99 -7.78 3.62 -1.68
CA THR A 99 -7.24 3.28 -3.00
C THR A 99 -7.55 4.41 -3.98
N GLU A 100 -6.97 4.37 -5.17
CA GLU A 100 -7.20 5.37 -6.21
C GLU A 100 -8.47 5.10 -7.04
N CYS A 101 -8.92 6.07 -7.83
CA CYS A 101 -10.22 6.06 -8.50
C CYS A 101 -10.36 5.02 -9.62
N GLU A 102 -9.29 4.68 -10.34
CA GLU A 102 -9.27 3.64 -11.36
C GLU A 102 -9.60 2.27 -10.76
N ALA A 103 -8.98 1.91 -9.63
CA ALA A 103 -9.29 0.70 -8.88
C ALA A 103 -10.74 0.66 -8.40
N GLN A 104 -11.28 1.79 -7.93
CA GLN A 104 -12.71 1.89 -7.59
C GLN A 104 -13.58 1.66 -8.82
N GLY A 105 -13.24 2.26 -9.96
CA GLY A 105 -13.97 2.10 -11.22
C GLY A 105 -13.90 0.69 -11.83
N LYS A 106 -12.94 -0.15 -11.39
CA LYS A 106 -12.92 -1.59 -11.72
C LYS A 106 -13.65 -2.46 -10.69
N GLY A 107 -13.73 -2.02 -9.44
CA GLY A 107 -14.23 -2.81 -8.32
C GLY A 107 -15.68 -2.56 -7.93
N VAL A 108 -16.30 -1.49 -8.44
CA VAL A 108 -17.71 -1.10 -8.23
C VAL A 108 -18.49 -1.18 -9.54
#